data_AF-A0A497RCI7-F1
#
_entry.id   AF-A0A497RCI7-F1
#
_cell.length_a   1.000
_cell.length_b   1.000
_cell.length_c   1.000
_cell.angle_alpha   90.00
_cell.angle_beta   90.00
_cell.angle_gamma   90.00
#
_symmetry.space_group_name_H-M   'P 1'
#
loop_
_entity.id
_entity.type
_entity.pdbx_description
1 polymer ?
#
loop_
_entity_poly.entity_id
_entity_poly.type
_entity_poly.pdbx_seq_one_letter_code
_entity_poly.pdbx_strand_id
1 'polypeptide(L)'
;MTEDSRIAVIDATAAGKGKRTFTREAIGAGTRSICGVLEKHHVPAKIFLVEEILAKGFPEEFTTLFLSGMSMDKTAIRKAIALWRKDHFGKVVVGGPITSELLSALTTTMADIIVIGEGELTLEELLTKGCLNGRNDNSFAGLLEQINGIGFFSTDGKPKLTQFRRYSTREEFRAFQASTARITDYPNYFSAKVYVEVVRGCSNFGGTRLRLPDGRQCIECGACDGGSLERRAQCPSKIPPGCG
;
A
#
# COMPACT_ATOMS: atom_id res chain seq x y z
N MET A 1 -1.92 -11.10 16.35
CA MET A 1 -3.27 -11.29 15.78
C MET A 1 -3.94 -12.46 16.48
N THR A 2 -5.28 -12.56 16.45
CA THR A 2 -5.98 -13.76 16.91
C THR A 2 -5.73 -14.94 15.96
N GLU A 3 -5.77 -16.18 16.47
CA GLU A 3 -5.52 -17.40 15.67
C GLU A 3 -6.49 -17.54 14.47
N ASP A 4 -7.69 -16.97 14.56
CA ASP A 4 -8.70 -17.01 13.50
C ASP A 4 -8.53 -15.97 12.40
N SER A 5 -7.52 -15.09 12.49
CA SER A 5 -7.47 -13.95 11.59
C SER A 5 -6.85 -14.30 10.24
N ARG A 6 -7.66 -14.17 9.17
CA ARG A 6 -7.29 -14.48 7.79
C ARG A 6 -7.39 -13.23 6.94
N ILE A 7 -6.38 -12.96 6.13
CA ILE A 7 -6.27 -11.71 5.36
C ILE A 7 -6.51 -11.94 3.88
N ALA A 8 -7.51 -11.26 3.33
CA ALA A 8 -7.69 -11.13 1.90
C ALA A 8 -6.76 -10.02 1.39
N VAL A 9 -5.79 -10.37 0.54
CA VAL A 9 -4.87 -9.40 -0.08
C VAL A 9 -5.30 -9.15 -1.50
N ILE A 10 -5.72 -7.93 -1.82
CA ILE A 10 -6.28 -7.57 -3.12
C ILE A 10 -5.25 -6.84 -3.95
N ASP A 11 -4.93 -7.42 -5.09
CA ASP A 11 -4.13 -6.80 -6.13
C ASP A 11 -5.06 -6.07 -7.12
N ALA A 12 -5.17 -4.75 -6.95
CA ALA A 12 -5.95 -3.89 -7.83
C ALA A 12 -5.09 -3.18 -8.89
N THR A 13 -3.79 -3.47 -8.99
CA THR A 13 -2.90 -2.76 -9.91
C THR A 13 -3.31 -2.95 -11.37
N ALA A 14 -3.49 -1.82 -12.06
CA ALA A 14 -3.92 -1.76 -13.47
C ALA A 14 -5.31 -2.35 -13.72
N ALA A 15 -6.19 -2.33 -12.72
CA ALA A 15 -7.60 -2.71 -12.85
C ALA A 15 -8.49 -1.54 -13.31
N GLY A 16 -8.01 -0.29 -13.18
CA GLY A 16 -8.74 0.92 -13.54
C GLY A 16 -10.09 1.02 -12.84
N LYS A 17 -11.19 0.86 -13.60
CA LYS A 17 -12.57 0.92 -13.07
C LYS A 17 -13.09 -0.40 -12.47
N GLY A 18 -12.24 -1.42 -12.37
CA GLY A 18 -12.59 -2.75 -11.85
C GLY A 18 -13.09 -3.72 -12.92
N LYS A 19 -12.85 -3.41 -14.20
CA LYS A 19 -13.05 -4.30 -15.33
C LYS A 19 -11.84 -4.13 -16.23
N ARG A 20 -11.11 -5.21 -16.46
CA ARG A 20 -9.95 -5.21 -17.34
C ARG A 20 -10.31 -5.84 -18.68
N THR A 21 -9.90 -5.19 -19.76
CA THR A 21 -10.11 -5.64 -21.14
C THR A 21 -8.94 -6.45 -21.70
N PHE A 22 -7.81 -6.51 -20.99
CA PHE A 22 -6.58 -7.17 -21.43
C PHE A 22 -6.03 -8.10 -20.36
N THR A 23 -5.46 -9.23 -20.80
CA THR A 23 -4.84 -10.23 -19.95
C THR A 23 -3.70 -9.63 -19.13
N ARG A 24 -3.62 -10.00 -17.86
CA ARG A 24 -2.56 -9.56 -16.96
C ARG A 24 -1.34 -10.45 -17.14
N GLU A 25 -0.43 -10.09 -18.04
CA GLU A 25 0.74 -10.93 -18.33
C GLU A 25 1.77 -11.02 -17.20
N ALA A 26 1.70 -10.15 -16.19
CA ALA A 26 2.71 -10.02 -15.16
C ALA A 26 2.13 -10.12 -13.74
N ILE A 27 2.80 -10.91 -12.90
CA ILE A 27 2.59 -10.99 -11.45
C ILE A 27 3.65 -10.10 -10.79
N GLY A 28 3.19 -9.03 -10.13
CA GLY A 28 4.05 -8.07 -9.45
C GLY A 28 4.66 -8.60 -8.15
N ALA A 29 5.64 -7.89 -7.63
CA ALA A 29 6.25 -8.20 -6.32
C ALA A 29 5.44 -7.62 -5.15
N GLY A 30 4.78 -6.47 -5.30
CA GLY A 30 4.25 -5.68 -4.17
C GLY A 30 3.32 -6.45 -3.20
N THR A 31 2.22 -7.02 -3.69
CA THR A 31 1.30 -7.81 -2.86
C THR A 31 1.96 -9.08 -2.31
N ARG A 32 2.90 -9.67 -3.06
CA ARG A 32 3.68 -10.83 -2.61
C ARG A 32 4.66 -10.47 -1.49
N SER A 33 5.27 -9.29 -1.52
CA SER A 33 6.08 -8.75 -0.42
C SER A 33 5.26 -8.64 0.86
N ILE A 34 4.04 -8.12 0.76
CA ILE A 34 3.09 -8.05 1.88
C ILE A 34 2.74 -9.45 2.39
N CYS A 35 2.42 -10.40 1.51
CA CYS A 35 2.17 -11.79 1.94
C CYS A 35 3.40 -12.42 2.59
N GLY A 36 4.62 -12.09 2.17
CA GLY A 36 5.84 -12.55 2.81
C GLY A 36 5.98 -12.08 4.27
N VAL A 37 5.59 -10.83 4.56
CA VAL A 37 5.49 -10.32 5.93
C VAL A 37 4.45 -11.12 6.73
N LEU A 38 3.29 -11.39 6.14
CA LEU A 38 2.23 -12.16 6.80
C LEU A 38 2.66 -13.61 7.10
N GLU A 39 3.34 -14.26 6.14
CA GLU A 39 3.88 -15.61 6.29
C GLU A 39 4.94 -15.68 7.39
N LYS A 40 5.85 -14.70 7.48
CA LYS A 40 6.84 -14.58 8.58
C LYS A 40 6.17 -14.54 9.96
N HIS A 41 4.99 -13.94 10.05
CA HIS A 41 4.20 -13.83 11.29
C HIS A 41 3.12 -14.92 11.43
N HIS A 42 3.16 -15.96 10.60
CA HIS A 42 2.21 -17.08 10.61
C HIS A 42 0.75 -16.65 10.45
N VAL A 43 0.52 -15.55 9.71
CA VAL A 43 -0.82 -15.03 9.42
C VAL A 43 -1.31 -15.59 8.08
N PRO A 44 -2.40 -16.38 8.05
CA PRO A 44 -2.94 -16.90 6.81
C PRO A 44 -3.42 -15.77 5.90
N ALA A 45 -2.96 -15.80 4.65
CA ALA A 45 -3.33 -14.82 3.65
C ALA A 45 -3.47 -15.46 2.27
N LYS A 46 -4.33 -14.86 1.44
CA LYS A 46 -4.49 -15.23 0.04
C LYS A 46 -4.59 -13.98 -0.82
N ILE A 47 -3.94 -14.01 -1.98
CA ILE A 47 -4.03 -12.95 -2.96
C ILE A 47 -5.26 -13.17 -3.86
N PHE A 48 -6.01 -12.11 -4.13
CA PHE A 48 -7.05 -12.09 -5.14
C PHE A 48 -6.85 -10.91 -6.08
N LEU A 49 -7.23 -11.10 -7.34
CA LEU A 49 -7.40 -9.99 -8.27
C LEU A 49 -8.67 -9.22 -7.90
N VAL A 50 -8.62 -7.90 -7.95
CA VAL A 50 -9.79 -7.07 -7.61
C VAL A 50 -10.99 -7.39 -8.51
N GLU A 51 -10.75 -7.72 -9.78
CA GLU A 51 -11.79 -8.09 -10.74
C GLU A 51 -12.52 -9.38 -10.35
N GLU A 52 -11.80 -10.34 -9.76
CA GLU A 52 -12.40 -11.59 -9.28
C GLU A 52 -13.35 -11.33 -8.13
N ILE A 53 -12.90 -10.53 -7.15
CA ILE A 53 -13.71 -10.15 -6.00
C ILE A 53 -14.93 -9.34 -6.41
N LEU A 54 -14.78 -8.39 -7.33
CA LEU A 54 -15.91 -7.60 -7.82
C LEU A 54 -16.93 -8.44 -8.58
N ALA A 55 -16.52 -9.57 -9.16
CA ALA A 55 -17.41 -10.49 -9.87
C ALA A 55 -18.06 -11.54 -8.95
N LYS A 56 -17.32 -12.08 -7.98
CA LYS A 56 -17.73 -13.24 -7.17
C LYS A 56 -18.06 -12.93 -5.72
N GLY A 57 -17.66 -11.77 -5.21
CA GLY A 57 -17.71 -11.47 -3.77
C GLY A 57 -16.46 -11.91 -3.03
N PHE A 58 -16.46 -11.65 -1.72
CA PHE A 58 -15.41 -12.10 -0.81
C PHE A 58 -15.81 -13.42 -0.17
N PRO A 59 -14.87 -14.37 -0.01
CA PRO A 59 -15.09 -15.54 0.82
C PRO A 59 -15.25 -15.16 2.30
N GLU A 60 -16.19 -15.79 3.01
CA GLU A 60 -16.59 -15.45 4.38
C GLU A 60 -15.48 -15.67 5.42
N GLU A 61 -14.53 -16.56 5.14
CA GLU A 61 -13.46 -16.89 6.08
C GLU A 61 -12.44 -15.78 6.32
N PHE A 62 -12.44 -14.72 5.50
CA PHE A 62 -11.50 -13.61 5.63
C PHE A 62 -12.02 -12.58 6.64
N THR A 63 -11.16 -12.18 7.57
CA THR A 63 -11.54 -11.26 8.66
C THR A 63 -10.91 -9.88 8.51
N THR A 64 -9.95 -9.70 7.61
CA THR A 64 -9.25 -8.43 7.36
C THR A 64 -8.96 -8.28 5.88
N LEU A 65 -9.02 -7.05 5.38
CA LEU A 65 -8.85 -6.74 3.97
C LEU A 65 -7.67 -5.82 3.73
N PHE A 66 -6.71 -6.27 2.94
CA PHE A 66 -5.61 -5.45 2.44
C PHE A 66 -5.81 -5.19 0.95
N LEU A 67 -5.64 -3.95 0.48
CA LEU A 67 -5.69 -3.63 -0.94
C LEU A 67 -4.43 -2.86 -1.37
N SER A 68 -3.95 -3.15 -2.58
CA SER A 68 -2.87 -2.39 -3.21
C SER A 68 -3.25 -1.99 -4.63
N GLY A 69 -2.89 -0.78 -5.04
CA GLY A 69 -3.13 -0.30 -6.40
C GLY A 69 -2.46 1.04 -6.69
N MET A 70 -2.60 1.51 -7.92
CA MET A 70 -2.14 2.83 -8.35
C MET A 70 -3.26 3.87 -8.21
N SER A 71 -2.95 5.16 -8.37
CA SER A 71 -3.96 6.24 -8.32
C SER A 71 -5.12 6.05 -9.31
N MET A 72 -4.85 5.45 -10.47
CA MET A 72 -5.90 5.13 -11.47
C MET A 72 -6.86 4.01 -11.03
N ASP A 73 -6.48 3.20 -10.04
CA ASP A 73 -7.24 2.05 -9.55
C ASP A 73 -8.19 2.41 -8.38
N LYS A 74 -8.24 3.70 -7.98
CA LYS A 74 -9.10 4.21 -6.90
C LYS A 74 -10.55 3.75 -7.00
N THR A 75 -11.10 3.75 -8.22
CA THR A 75 -12.49 3.34 -8.43
C THR A 75 -12.69 1.85 -8.14
N ALA A 76 -11.77 0.98 -8.56
CA ALA A 76 -11.83 -0.45 -8.27
C ALA A 76 -11.70 -0.71 -6.76
N ILE A 77 -10.73 -0.06 -6.11
CA ILE A 77 -10.51 -0.16 -4.66
C ILE A 77 -11.75 0.26 -3.88
N ARG A 78 -12.36 1.42 -4.19
CA ARG A 78 -13.59 1.89 -3.54
C ARG A 78 -14.73 0.87 -3.66
N LYS A 79 -14.90 0.27 -4.84
CA LYS A 79 -15.95 -0.74 -5.06
C LYS A 79 -15.68 -1.99 -4.23
N ALA A 80 -14.42 -2.44 -4.16
CA ALA A 80 -14.04 -3.60 -3.37
C ALA A 80 -14.25 -3.35 -1.87
N ILE A 81 -13.88 -2.17 -1.36
CA ILE A 81 -14.14 -1.78 0.03
C ILE A 81 -15.64 -1.73 0.31
N ALA A 82 -16.43 -1.11 -0.56
CA ALA A 82 -17.89 -1.07 -0.40
C ALA A 82 -18.53 -2.46 -0.41
N LEU A 83 -18.00 -3.40 -1.22
CA LEU A 83 -18.44 -4.78 -1.24
C LEU A 83 -18.07 -5.52 0.04
N TRP A 84 -16.82 -5.37 0.51
CA TRP A 84 -16.35 -5.94 1.78
C TRP A 84 -17.25 -5.52 2.94
N ARG A 85 -17.56 -4.22 3.03
CA ARG A 85 -18.36 -3.63 4.10
C ARG A 85 -19.80 -4.10 4.18
N LYS A 86 -20.32 -4.82 3.16
CA LYS A 86 -21.67 -5.40 3.24
C LYS A 86 -21.73 -6.54 4.24
N ASP A 87 -20.72 -7.40 4.21
CA ASP A 87 -20.75 -8.69 4.91
C ASP A 87 -19.59 -8.84 5.92
N HIS A 88 -18.62 -7.93 5.90
CA HIS A 88 -17.41 -8.00 6.72
C HIS A 88 -17.19 -6.73 7.56
N PHE A 89 -16.84 -6.94 8.83
CA PHE A 89 -16.58 -5.86 9.80
C PHE A 89 -15.08 -5.61 10.05
N GLY A 90 -14.23 -6.39 9.40
CA GLY A 90 -12.78 -6.35 9.53
C GLY A 90 -12.13 -5.04 9.13
N LYS A 91 -10.92 -4.80 9.64
CA LYS A 91 -10.11 -3.65 9.24
C LYS A 91 -9.80 -3.69 7.74
N VAL A 92 -9.79 -2.49 7.14
CA VAL A 92 -9.42 -2.27 5.74
C VAL A 92 -8.14 -1.45 5.70
N VAL A 93 -7.09 -2.05 5.15
CA VAL A 93 -5.77 -1.42 4.96
C VAL A 93 -5.51 -1.22 3.48
N VAL A 94 -5.14 -0.01 3.08
CA VAL A 94 -4.77 0.29 1.69
C VAL A 94 -3.30 0.70 1.63
N GLY A 95 -2.54 0.05 0.75
CA GLY A 95 -1.15 0.38 0.47
C GLY A 95 -0.88 0.56 -1.02
N GLY A 96 0.40 0.66 -1.37
CA GLY A 96 0.83 0.84 -2.76
C GLY A 96 0.80 2.29 -3.23
N PRO A 97 1.14 2.55 -4.52
CA PRO A 97 1.38 3.89 -5.03
C PRO A 97 0.21 4.87 -4.87
N ILE A 98 -1.04 4.38 -4.82
CA ILE A 98 -2.23 5.18 -4.53
C ILE A 98 -2.11 6.03 -3.27
N THR A 99 -1.34 5.58 -2.27
CA THR A 99 -1.18 6.27 -0.97
C THR A 99 -0.21 7.46 -1.02
N SER A 100 0.47 7.68 -2.14
CA SER A 100 1.35 8.84 -2.34
C SER A 100 0.58 10.16 -2.32
N GLU A 101 -0.74 10.11 -2.50
CA GLU A 101 -1.65 11.25 -2.37
C GLU A 101 -2.11 11.51 -0.91
N LEU A 102 -1.53 10.78 0.04
CA LEU A 102 -1.66 10.99 1.48
C LEU A 102 -3.13 10.99 1.94
N LEU A 103 -3.58 12.06 2.62
CA LEU A 103 -4.94 12.17 3.14
C LEU A 103 -6.02 12.07 2.05
N SER A 104 -5.71 12.48 0.82
CA SER A 104 -6.65 12.31 -0.31
C SER A 104 -6.90 10.84 -0.60
N ALA A 105 -5.87 9.98 -0.48
CA ALA A 105 -6.04 8.54 -0.66
C ALA A 105 -6.93 7.95 0.44
N LEU A 106 -6.72 8.35 1.70
CA LEU A 106 -7.52 7.91 2.84
C LEU A 106 -9.00 8.30 2.66
N THR A 107 -9.28 9.58 2.43
CA THR A 107 -10.67 10.08 2.30
C THR A 107 -11.35 9.59 1.03
N THR A 108 -10.60 9.37 -0.05
CA THR A 108 -11.18 8.85 -1.29
C THR A 108 -11.46 7.36 -1.19
N THR A 109 -10.60 6.56 -0.57
CA THR A 109 -10.83 5.11 -0.46
C THR A 109 -11.77 4.75 0.69
N MET A 110 -11.86 5.60 1.70
CA MET A 110 -12.54 5.31 2.98
C MET A 110 -11.97 4.05 3.65
N ALA A 111 -10.66 3.83 3.52
CA ALA A 111 -9.94 2.82 4.26
C ALA A 111 -9.83 3.21 5.74
N ASP A 112 -9.59 2.21 6.61
CA ASP A 112 -9.38 2.47 8.03
C ASP A 112 -7.95 2.94 8.27
N ILE A 113 -7.02 2.35 7.51
CA ILE A 113 -5.59 2.67 7.55
C ILE A 113 -5.08 2.73 6.10
N ILE A 114 -4.32 3.77 5.78
CA ILE A 114 -3.45 3.79 4.61
C ILE A 114 -2.00 3.60 5.05
N VAL A 115 -1.22 2.83 4.30
CA VAL A 115 0.23 2.65 4.52
C VAL A 115 0.99 3.40 3.45
N ILE A 116 1.81 4.36 3.86
CA ILE A 116 2.49 5.33 2.99
C ILE A 116 3.95 4.90 2.81
N GLY A 117 4.36 4.78 1.55
CA GLY A 117 5.72 4.35 1.18
C GLY A 117 5.88 2.84 1.24
N GLU A 118 7.00 2.38 1.79
CA GLU A 118 7.31 0.95 1.95
C GLU A 118 6.41 0.33 3.02
N GLY A 119 5.81 -0.81 2.69
CA GLY A 119 4.75 -1.40 3.51
C GLY A 119 5.26 -2.36 4.58
N GLU A 120 6.44 -2.94 4.40
CA GLU A 120 6.85 -4.13 5.14
C GLU A 120 7.08 -3.87 6.62
N LEU A 121 7.92 -2.89 6.96
CA LEU A 121 8.19 -2.50 8.35
C LEU A 121 6.94 -1.95 9.04
N THR A 122 6.15 -1.14 8.33
CA THR A 122 4.91 -0.55 8.87
C THR A 122 3.89 -1.65 9.18
N LEU A 123 3.74 -2.62 8.28
CA LEU A 123 2.84 -3.74 8.47
C LEU A 123 3.30 -4.64 9.61
N GLU A 124 4.59 -4.96 9.70
CA GLU A 124 5.14 -5.73 10.82
C GLU A 124 4.82 -5.06 12.18
N GLU A 125 4.92 -3.74 12.25
CA GLU A 125 4.56 -2.98 13.45
C GLU A 125 3.05 -3.01 13.73
N LEU A 126 2.20 -2.86 12.70
CA LEU A 126 0.74 -2.96 12.83
C LEU A 126 0.30 -4.36 13.34
N LEU A 127 0.94 -5.42 12.86
CA LEU A 127 0.68 -6.80 13.24
C LEU A 127 1.07 -7.06 14.71
N THR A 128 2.29 -6.67 15.07
CA THR A 128 2.87 -6.92 16.40
C THR A 128 2.18 -6.11 17.50
N LYS A 129 1.78 -4.87 17.20
CA LYS A 129 0.98 -4.03 18.12
C LYS A 129 -0.52 -4.38 18.15
N GLY A 130 -0.97 -5.35 17.35
CA GLY A 130 -2.36 -5.79 17.32
C GLY A 130 -3.35 -4.75 16.76
N CYS A 131 -2.87 -3.75 16.02
CA CYS A 131 -3.69 -2.66 15.47
C CYS A 131 -4.64 -3.11 14.35
N LEU A 132 -4.47 -4.34 13.88
CA LEU A 132 -5.31 -4.98 12.87
C LEU A 132 -6.38 -5.89 13.48
N ASN A 133 -6.36 -6.08 14.80
CA ASN A 133 -7.39 -6.83 15.50
C ASN A 133 -8.65 -5.98 15.66
N GLY A 134 -9.81 -6.63 15.63
CA GLY A 134 -11.08 -5.99 15.96
C GLY A 134 -11.84 -5.44 14.75
N ARG A 135 -12.96 -4.79 15.06
CA ARG A 135 -13.89 -4.25 14.08
C ARG A 135 -13.39 -2.92 13.54
N ASN A 136 -14.07 -2.39 12.54
CA ASN A 136 -13.89 -1.02 12.06
C ASN A 136 -14.33 0.03 13.10
N ASP A 137 -13.65 0.08 14.23
CA ASP A 137 -13.81 1.10 15.26
C ASP A 137 -12.47 1.80 15.58
N ASN A 138 -12.55 2.99 16.16
CA ASN A 138 -11.38 3.82 16.45
C ASN A 138 -10.72 3.48 17.79
N SER A 139 -10.98 2.29 18.35
CA SER A 139 -10.52 1.89 19.68
C SER A 139 -8.99 1.85 19.81
N PHE A 140 -8.28 1.70 18.70
CA PHE A 140 -6.82 1.63 18.64
C PHE A 140 -6.14 2.95 18.21
N ALA A 141 -6.88 4.07 18.13
CA ALA A 141 -6.34 5.34 17.63
C ALA A 141 -5.05 5.79 18.36
N GLY A 142 -4.96 5.60 19.68
CA GLY A 142 -3.76 5.95 20.45
C GLY A 142 -2.53 5.08 20.13
N LEU A 143 -2.73 3.84 19.71
CA LEU A 143 -1.63 2.97 19.23
C LEU A 143 -1.21 3.34 17.81
N LEU A 144 -2.19 3.67 16.95
CA LEU A 144 -1.93 4.10 15.58
C LEU A 144 -1.09 5.38 15.52
N GLU A 145 -1.28 6.33 16.43
CA GLU A 145 -0.48 7.56 16.51
C GLU A 145 1.03 7.29 16.71
N GLN A 146 1.41 6.12 17.21
CA GLN A 146 2.80 5.75 17.45
C GLN A 146 3.45 5.00 16.28
N ILE A 147 2.70 4.71 15.21
CA ILE A 147 3.19 3.94 14.07
C ILE A 147 3.53 4.90 12.93
N ASN A 148 4.79 4.92 12.52
CA ASN A 148 5.22 5.77 11.41
C ASN A 148 4.76 5.22 10.05
N GLY A 149 4.47 6.12 9.12
CA GLY A 149 4.15 5.80 7.72
C GLY A 149 2.70 5.38 7.50
N ILE A 150 1.76 5.89 8.30
CA ILE A 150 0.34 5.60 8.10
C ILE A 150 -0.53 6.86 8.07
N GLY A 151 -1.72 6.71 7.50
CA GLY A 151 -2.84 7.63 7.67
C GLY A 151 -4.08 6.90 8.14
N PHE A 152 -4.89 7.53 8.99
CA PHE A 152 -6.09 6.93 9.59
C PHE A 152 -7.07 8.02 10.04
N PHE A 153 -8.28 7.66 10.42
CA PHE A 153 -9.24 8.59 11.03
C PHE A 153 -9.10 8.56 12.56
N SER A 154 -8.93 9.73 13.19
CA SER A 154 -8.93 9.83 14.64
C SER A 154 -10.32 9.59 15.24
N THR A 155 -10.38 9.49 16.57
CA THR A 155 -11.64 9.29 17.32
C THR A 155 -12.68 10.38 17.05
N ASP A 156 -12.27 11.60 16.72
CA ASP A 156 -13.13 12.72 16.31
C ASP A 156 -13.50 12.70 14.81
N GLY A 157 -13.16 11.62 14.08
CA GLY A 157 -13.48 11.44 12.67
C GLY A 157 -12.61 12.23 11.70
N LYS A 158 -11.56 12.91 12.18
CA LYS A 158 -10.67 13.68 11.31
C LYS A 158 -9.57 12.81 10.71
N PRO A 159 -9.22 13.01 9.43
CA PRO A 159 -8.10 12.29 8.82
C PRO A 159 -6.77 12.80 9.40
N LYS A 160 -5.92 11.89 9.87
CA LYS A 160 -4.58 12.16 10.41
C LYS A 160 -3.52 11.38 9.64
N LEU A 161 -2.31 11.96 9.60
CA LEU A 161 -1.08 11.31 9.17
C LEU A 161 -0.12 11.21 10.35
N THR A 162 0.57 10.08 10.44
CA THR A 162 1.74 9.98 11.32
C THR A 162 3.00 10.43 10.57
N GLN A 163 4.12 10.52 11.30
CA GLN A 163 5.40 10.84 10.68
C GLN A 163 5.73 9.82 9.58
N PHE A 164 6.33 10.28 8.48
CA PHE A 164 6.81 9.38 7.44
C PHE A 164 7.82 8.37 8.00
N ARG A 165 7.71 7.12 7.57
CA ARG A 165 8.70 6.11 7.88
C ARG A 165 9.95 6.36 7.04
N ARG A 166 11.13 6.14 7.62
CA ARG A 166 12.38 6.13 6.87
C ARG A 166 12.38 4.98 5.85
N TYR A 167 13.19 5.11 4.80
CA TYR A 167 13.44 3.98 3.91
C TYR A 167 14.07 2.80 4.68
N SER A 168 13.74 1.58 4.26
CA SER A 168 14.33 0.37 4.80
C SER A 168 15.84 0.34 4.50
N THR A 169 16.63 -0.18 5.44
CA THR A 169 18.03 -0.51 5.15
C THR A 169 18.09 -1.73 4.22
N ARG A 170 19.28 -2.01 3.70
CA ARG A 170 19.52 -3.20 2.87
C ARG A 170 19.20 -4.49 3.64
N GLU A 171 19.53 -4.53 4.92
CA GLU A 171 19.31 -5.68 5.80
C GLU A 171 17.81 -5.87 6.03
N GLU A 172 17.07 -4.80 6.30
CA GLU A 172 15.61 -4.84 6.46
C GLU A 172 14.91 -5.26 5.17
N PHE A 173 15.28 -4.68 4.03
CA PHE A 173 14.73 -5.08 2.73
C PHE A 173 14.95 -6.57 2.45
N ARG A 174 16.12 -7.12 2.80
CA ARG A 174 16.43 -8.55 2.63
C ARG A 174 15.69 -9.46 3.61
N ALA A 175 15.33 -8.95 4.79
CA ALA A 175 14.61 -9.71 5.79
C ALA A 175 13.14 -9.97 5.40
N PHE A 176 12.58 -9.16 4.51
CA PHE A 176 11.23 -9.34 3.99
C PHE A 176 11.25 -9.96 2.60
N GLN A 177 11.22 -11.29 2.54
CA GLN A 177 11.16 -12.01 1.27
C GLN A 177 9.74 -12.01 0.72
N ALA A 178 9.58 -11.60 -0.53
CA ALA A 178 8.29 -11.72 -1.20
C ALA A 178 7.88 -13.18 -1.34
N SER A 179 6.63 -13.49 -1.02
CA SER A 179 6.11 -14.85 -1.09
C SER A 179 6.22 -15.39 -2.51
N THR A 180 6.86 -16.55 -2.62
CA THR A 180 6.88 -17.35 -3.85
C THR A 180 5.70 -18.31 -3.92
N ALA A 181 5.20 -18.76 -2.77
CA ALA A 181 4.02 -19.62 -2.68
C ALA A 181 2.77 -18.93 -3.23
N ARG A 182 2.56 -17.64 -2.93
CA ARG A 182 1.38 -16.89 -3.39
C ARG A 182 1.36 -16.58 -4.89
N ILE A 183 2.39 -16.93 -5.65
CA ILE A 183 2.34 -16.84 -7.11
C ILE A 183 1.16 -17.67 -7.66
N THR A 184 0.88 -18.82 -7.05
CA THR A 184 -0.19 -19.73 -7.49
C THR A 184 -1.59 -19.21 -7.20
N ASP A 185 -1.74 -18.15 -6.40
CA ASP A 185 -3.04 -17.53 -6.15
C ASP A 185 -3.60 -16.81 -7.40
N TYR A 186 -2.71 -16.45 -8.34
CA TYR A 186 -3.11 -15.78 -9.58
C TYR A 186 -3.63 -16.80 -10.61
N PRO A 187 -4.82 -16.61 -11.21
CA PRO A 187 -5.43 -17.60 -12.11
C PRO A 187 -4.55 -18.01 -13.30
N ASN A 188 -3.69 -17.12 -13.78
CA ASN A 188 -2.82 -17.34 -14.92
C ASN A 188 -1.35 -17.57 -14.54
N TYR A 189 -1.05 -17.99 -13.30
CA TYR A 189 0.32 -18.17 -12.82
C TYR A 189 1.18 -19.10 -13.70
N PHE A 190 0.57 -20.08 -14.36
CA PHE A 190 1.23 -21.06 -15.21
C PHE A 190 1.83 -20.48 -16.50
N SER A 191 1.39 -19.28 -16.90
CA SER A 191 1.87 -18.60 -18.12
C SER A 191 2.28 -17.14 -17.88
N ALA A 192 2.14 -16.64 -16.65
CA ALA A 192 2.48 -15.26 -16.31
C ALA A 192 3.98 -15.07 -16.08
N LYS A 193 4.47 -13.88 -16.46
CA LYS A 193 5.81 -13.40 -16.08
C LYS A 193 5.79 -13.02 -14.59
N VAL A 194 6.68 -13.60 -13.80
CA VAL A 194 6.82 -13.25 -12.38
C VAL A 194 7.91 -12.20 -12.21
N TYR A 195 7.53 -11.01 -11.76
CA TYR A 195 8.47 -9.91 -11.54
C TYR A 195 9.10 -10.02 -10.16
N VAL A 196 10.42 -9.95 -10.10
CA VAL A 196 11.19 -9.95 -8.85
C VAL A 196 11.79 -8.56 -8.66
N GLU A 197 11.56 -7.97 -7.50
CA GLU A 197 12.21 -6.73 -7.11
C GLU A 197 13.57 -7.06 -6.48
N VAL A 198 14.65 -6.74 -7.19
CA VAL A 198 16.03 -7.00 -6.72
C VAL A 198 16.69 -5.76 -6.11
N VAL A 199 16.15 -4.59 -6.41
CA VAL A 199 16.56 -3.27 -5.90
C VAL A 199 15.31 -2.42 -5.76
N ARG A 200 15.24 -1.60 -4.72
CA ARG A 200 14.15 -0.66 -4.47
C ARG A 200 14.69 0.77 -4.42
N GLY A 201 13.88 1.71 -4.89
CA GLY A 201 14.23 3.12 -5.00
C GLY A 201 14.59 3.52 -6.43
N CYS A 202 14.49 4.83 -6.69
CA CYS A 202 14.84 5.44 -7.96
C CYS A 202 16.00 6.41 -7.73
N SER A 203 16.98 6.45 -8.64
CA SER A 203 18.03 7.47 -8.61
C SER A 203 17.56 8.81 -9.17
N ASN A 204 16.36 8.86 -9.75
CA ASN A 204 15.76 10.08 -10.29
C ASN A 204 14.96 10.79 -9.19
N PHE A 205 15.53 11.87 -8.67
CA PHE A 205 14.89 12.81 -7.75
C PHE A 205 14.62 14.15 -8.42
N GLY A 206 14.59 14.18 -9.76
CA GLY A 206 14.30 15.39 -10.52
C GLY A 206 12.92 15.93 -10.16
N GLY A 207 12.87 17.14 -9.61
CA GLY A 207 11.63 17.88 -9.49
C GLY A 207 11.26 18.50 -10.84
N THR A 208 9.96 18.68 -11.10
CA THR A 208 9.51 19.40 -12.29
C THR A 208 10.10 20.82 -12.32
N ARG A 209 10.52 21.28 -13.51
CA ARG A 209 10.96 22.67 -13.73
C ARG A 209 9.80 23.61 -14.03
N LEU A 210 8.61 23.07 -14.28
CA LEU A 210 7.41 23.85 -14.51
C LEU A 210 6.93 24.48 -13.20
N ARG A 211 6.33 25.66 -13.30
CA ARG A 211 5.71 26.32 -12.15
C ARG A 211 4.47 25.53 -11.73
N LEU A 212 4.39 25.15 -10.46
CA LEU A 212 3.25 24.44 -9.89
C LEU A 212 2.04 25.39 -9.72
N PRO A 213 0.81 24.86 -9.66
CA PRO A 213 -0.40 25.66 -9.45
C PRO A 213 -0.39 26.50 -8.15
N ASP A 214 0.35 26.05 -7.13
CA ASP A 214 0.55 26.77 -5.87
C ASP A 214 1.67 27.82 -5.91
N GLY A 215 2.25 28.05 -7.10
CA GLY A 215 3.27 29.05 -7.35
C GLY A 215 4.70 28.60 -7.11
N ARG A 216 4.95 27.42 -6.53
CA ARG A 216 6.31 26.87 -6.35
C ARG A 216 6.99 26.64 -7.71
N GLN A 217 8.28 26.93 -7.79
CA GLN A 217 9.08 26.78 -9.01
C GLN A 217 10.51 26.32 -8.66
N CYS A 218 11.08 25.52 -9.56
CA CYS A 218 12.46 25.06 -9.42
C CYS A 218 13.42 26.26 -9.49
N ILE A 219 14.34 26.32 -8.53
CA ILE A 219 15.39 27.37 -8.45
C ILE A 219 16.74 26.89 -9.01
N GLU A 220 16.75 25.75 -9.70
CA GLU A 220 17.94 25.16 -10.33
C GLU A 220 19.13 24.95 -9.38
N CYS A 221 18.85 24.64 -8.11
CA CYS A 221 19.87 24.45 -7.07
C CYS A 221 20.81 23.24 -7.26
N GLY A 222 20.54 22.34 -8.21
CA GLY A 222 21.33 21.13 -8.46
C GLY A 222 21.27 20.06 -7.36
N ALA A 223 20.48 20.25 -6.30
CA ALA A 223 20.42 19.33 -5.17
C ALA A 223 19.93 17.92 -5.54
N CYS A 224 19.13 17.77 -6.60
CA CYS A 224 18.64 16.48 -7.08
C CYS A 224 19.72 15.62 -7.74
N ASP A 225 20.83 16.22 -8.19
CA ASP A 225 21.87 15.56 -8.99
C ASP A 225 23.13 15.22 -8.18
N GLY A 226 23.28 15.79 -6.98
CA GLY A 226 24.49 15.68 -6.15
C GLY A 226 24.27 15.14 -4.74
N GLY A 227 25.26 14.43 -4.20
CA GLY A 227 25.24 13.91 -2.82
C GLY A 227 24.53 12.57 -2.64
N SER A 228 24.16 12.24 -1.40
CA SER A 228 23.47 10.99 -1.02
C SER A 228 21.99 11.00 -1.46
N LEU A 229 21.35 9.83 -1.48
CA LEU A 229 19.94 9.69 -1.87
C LEU A 229 19.00 10.53 -0.98
N GLU A 230 19.27 10.54 0.33
CA GLU A 230 18.49 11.29 1.32
C GLU A 230 18.55 12.79 1.04
N ARG A 231 19.72 13.28 0.61
CA ARG A 231 19.90 14.68 0.24
C ARG A 231 19.17 15.02 -1.06
N ARG A 232 19.24 14.12 -2.06
CA ARG A 232 18.56 14.32 -3.35
C ARG A 232 17.04 14.36 -3.20
N ALA A 233 16.49 13.64 -2.23
CA ALA A 233 15.06 13.68 -1.91
C ALA A 233 14.59 15.00 -1.28
N GLN A 234 15.49 15.86 -0.82
CA GLN A 234 15.17 17.10 -0.12
C GLN A 234 15.27 18.31 -1.06
N CYS A 235 14.17 18.64 -1.74
CA CYS A 235 14.09 19.84 -2.56
C CYS A 235 13.97 21.10 -1.67
N PRO A 236 14.87 22.11 -1.81
CA PRO A 236 14.75 23.38 -1.08
C PRO A 236 13.44 24.12 -1.38
N SER A 237 12.97 24.07 -2.62
CA SER A 237 11.67 24.62 -3.05
C SER A 237 10.48 23.74 -2.63
N LYS A 238 10.72 22.65 -1.89
CA LYS A 238 9.73 21.65 -1.47
C LYS A 238 8.94 21.05 -2.65
N ILE A 239 9.49 21.05 -3.87
CA ILE A 239 8.86 20.39 -5.02
C ILE A 239 8.99 18.89 -4.82
N PRO A 240 7.89 18.11 -4.96
CA PRO A 240 7.97 16.67 -4.81
C PRO A 240 8.89 16.06 -5.88
N PRO A 241 9.69 15.04 -5.54
CA PRO A 241 10.50 14.33 -6.51
C PRO A 241 9.60 13.63 -7.54
N GLY A 242 10.03 13.61 -8.79
CA GLY A 242 9.32 12.98 -9.89
C GLY A 242 10.27 12.40 -10.92
N CYS A 243 9.73 11.89 -12.02
CA CYS A 243 10.53 11.41 -13.14
C CYS A 243 10.95 12.54 -14.12
N GLY A 244 10.81 13.81 -13.72
CA GLY A 244 10.98 15.00 -14.58
C GLY A 244 9.66 15.63 -14.97
#